data_AF-A0A352CS44-F1
#
_entry.id   AF-A0A352CS44-F1
#
_cell.length_a   1.000
_cell.length_b   1.000
_cell.length_c   1.000
_cell.angle_alpha   90.00
_cell.angle_beta   90.00
_cell.angle_gamma   90.00
#
_symmetry.space_group_name_H-M   'P 1'
#
loop_
_entity.id
_entity.type
_entity.pdbx_description
1 polymer ?
#
loop_
_entity_poly.entity_id
_entity_poly.type
_entity_poly.pdbx_seq_one_letter_code
_entity_poly.pdbx_strand_id
1 'polypeptide(L)'
;MRQFMSEQPDRKERLSMTREEYRDDREIPEPAGDRKSGKRERHTITTTTRLLTCREILSMIPDYLNNNLSDRQLEKFLEHIQHCSSCYEELETNFMVDRTVRYLDKPGSGDTSFNLKPMLRQDLERKQKQLKEKRISGRVRLLIILVTLILIALLVLDVTGVFKITVVLPSLI
;
A
#
# COMPACT_ATOMS: atom_id res chain seq x y z
N MET A 1 -28.62 -47.81 -55.61
CA MET A 1 -28.70 -48.28 -54.21
C MET A 1 -27.27 -48.31 -53.66
N ARG A 2 -26.81 -47.22 -53.02
CA ARG A 2 -25.49 -47.17 -52.37
C ARG A 2 -25.66 -47.68 -50.94
N GLN A 3 -24.86 -48.66 -50.56
CA GLN A 3 -24.73 -49.09 -49.18
C GLN A 3 -23.37 -48.59 -48.65
N PHE A 4 -23.46 -48.00 -47.46
CA PHE A 4 -22.39 -47.48 -46.62
C PHE A 4 -21.25 -48.49 -46.42
N MET A 5 -20.00 -48.01 -46.44
CA MET A 5 -19.03 -48.35 -45.39
C MET A 5 -18.13 -47.14 -45.12
N SER A 6 -18.00 -46.87 -43.84
CA SER A 6 -17.24 -45.82 -43.18
C SER A 6 -15.76 -46.22 -43.07
N GLU A 7 -14.87 -45.37 -43.60
CA GLU A 7 -13.43 -45.42 -43.29
C GLU A 7 -12.99 -44.00 -42.90
N GLN A 8 -12.73 -43.80 -41.61
CA GLN A 8 -12.04 -42.61 -41.12
C GLN A 8 -10.54 -42.76 -41.39
N PRO A 9 -9.86 -41.75 -41.97
CA PRO A 9 -8.43 -41.79 -42.17
C PRO A 9 -7.64 -41.54 -40.87
N ASP A 10 -6.49 -42.19 -40.82
CA ASP A 10 -5.63 -42.50 -39.67
C ASP A 10 -4.91 -41.27 -39.07
N ARG A 11 -4.68 -41.32 -37.75
CA ARG A 11 -4.17 -40.24 -36.87
C ARG A 11 -2.74 -39.78 -37.20
N LYS A 12 -2.06 -40.41 -38.15
CA LYS A 12 -0.64 -40.18 -38.47
C LYS A 12 -0.40 -39.15 -39.58
N GLU A 13 -1.41 -38.77 -40.37
CA GLU A 13 -1.26 -37.75 -41.43
C GLU A 13 -1.46 -36.30 -40.96
N ARG A 14 -1.97 -36.07 -39.74
CA ARG A 14 -2.17 -34.71 -39.22
C ARG A 14 -0.91 -34.11 -38.58
N LEU A 15 0.19 -34.86 -38.54
CA LEU A 15 1.44 -34.51 -37.87
C LEU A 15 2.61 -34.41 -38.86
N SER A 16 2.37 -33.89 -40.07
CA SER A 16 3.42 -33.72 -41.08
C SER A 16 3.29 -32.49 -41.98
N MET A 17 2.40 -31.53 -41.68
CA MET A 17 2.42 -30.23 -42.37
C MET A 17 3.00 -29.15 -41.47
N THR A 18 4.24 -28.84 -41.80
CA THR A 18 5.15 -27.86 -41.25
C THR A 18 4.54 -26.45 -41.23
N ARG A 19 4.58 -25.84 -40.05
CA ARG A 19 4.38 -24.43 -39.80
C ARG A 19 5.62 -23.65 -40.29
N GLU A 20 5.95 -23.76 -41.57
CA GLU A 20 7.06 -23.02 -42.19
C GLU A 20 6.59 -21.98 -43.22
N GLU A 21 5.27 -21.76 -43.35
CA GLU A 21 4.74 -20.76 -44.29
C GLU A 21 3.85 -19.74 -43.57
N TYR A 22 4.48 -18.96 -42.70
CA TYR A 22 4.00 -17.62 -42.34
C TYR A 22 5.22 -16.69 -42.25
N ARG A 23 5.76 -16.34 -43.42
CA ARG A 23 6.75 -15.28 -43.59
C ARG A 23 5.97 -14.00 -43.91
N ASP A 24 5.77 -13.16 -42.90
CA ASP A 24 5.15 -11.83 -42.99
C ASP A 24 6.22 -10.85 -43.48
N ASP A 25 6.23 -10.55 -44.79
CA ASP A 25 7.17 -9.63 -45.45
C ASP A 25 6.80 -8.15 -45.24
N ARG A 26 6.45 -7.76 -44.01
CA ARG A 26 6.33 -6.34 -43.64
C ARG A 26 7.68 -5.84 -43.14
N GLU A 27 8.45 -5.23 -44.05
CA GLU A 27 9.53 -4.32 -43.71
C GLU A 27 8.98 -3.22 -42.80
N ILE A 28 9.34 -3.28 -41.50
CA ILE A 28 9.18 -2.16 -40.59
C ILE A 28 10.42 -1.28 -40.79
N PRO A 29 10.29 -0.03 -41.26
CA PRO A 29 11.43 0.87 -41.37
C PRO A 29 12.01 1.11 -39.98
N GLU A 30 13.31 0.86 -39.79
CA GLU A 30 14.01 1.22 -38.55
C GLU A 30 13.96 2.75 -38.36
N PRO A 31 13.38 3.27 -37.26
CA PRO A 31 13.48 4.70 -36.99
C PRO A 31 14.90 5.02 -36.52
N ALA A 32 15.56 5.82 -37.36
CA ALA A 32 16.90 6.35 -37.19
C ALA A 32 17.12 6.95 -35.79
N GLY A 33 18.26 6.56 -35.19
CA GLY A 33 18.69 7.07 -33.90
C GLY A 33 18.97 8.57 -33.95
N ASP A 34 18.34 9.31 -33.04
CA ASP A 34 18.73 10.67 -32.70
C ASP A 34 19.22 10.67 -31.24
N ARG A 35 20.53 10.48 -31.05
CA ARG A 35 21.19 10.70 -29.76
C ARG A 35 21.26 12.20 -29.52
N LYS A 36 20.34 12.73 -28.70
CA LYS A 36 20.51 14.08 -28.12
C LYS A 36 20.70 14.01 -26.61
N SER A 37 21.98 14.14 -26.28
CA SER A 37 22.55 14.85 -25.13
C SER A 37 21.59 15.27 -24.00
N GLY A 38 21.81 14.66 -22.84
CA GLY A 38 22.00 15.35 -21.57
C GLY A 38 21.08 16.52 -21.20
N LYS A 39 20.13 16.25 -20.31
CA LYS A 39 19.82 17.19 -19.22
C LYS A 39 19.55 16.40 -17.93
N ARG A 40 20.60 16.21 -17.14
CA ARG A 40 20.45 15.88 -15.71
C ARG A 40 19.76 17.08 -15.07
N GLU A 41 18.43 17.00 -14.92
CA GLU A 41 17.71 17.93 -14.06
C GLU A 41 18.02 17.59 -12.60
N ARG A 42 19.11 18.20 -12.15
CA ARG A 42 19.43 18.41 -10.75
C ARG A 42 18.48 19.50 -10.24
N HIS A 43 17.36 19.11 -9.64
CA HIS A 43 16.50 20.05 -8.93
C HIS A 43 16.42 19.72 -7.44
N THR A 44 17.22 20.50 -6.71
CA THR A 44 16.97 21.11 -5.40
C THR A 44 16.73 20.17 -4.20
N ILE A 45 17.80 20.01 -3.42
CA ILE A 45 17.74 19.72 -2.00
C ILE A 45 17.20 20.98 -1.31
N THR A 46 15.92 20.96 -0.92
CA THR A 46 15.35 21.98 -0.04
C THR A 46 14.86 21.27 1.22
N THR A 47 15.58 21.48 2.32
CA THR A 47 15.24 21.00 3.66
C THR A 47 14.06 21.82 4.19
N THR A 48 12.86 21.45 3.78
CA THR A 48 11.56 21.87 4.34
C THR A 48 10.61 20.73 3.95
N THR A 49 10.00 20.06 4.93
CA THR A 49 9.11 18.88 4.82
C THR A 49 8.82 18.44 3.38
N ARG A 50 9.64 17.51 2.84
CA ARG A 50 9.55 17.04 1.44
C ARG A 50 8.15 16.46 1.18
N LEU A 51 7.30 17.23 0.49
CA LEU A 51 6.10 16.72 -0.15
C LEU A 51 6.56 15.75 -1.23
N LEU A 52 6.17 14.50 -1.07
CA LEU A 52 6.51 13.43 -1.99
C LEU A 52 5.75 13.58 -3.31
N THR A 53 6.47 13.30 -4.38
CA THR A 53 5.99 13.38 -5.76
C THR A 53 5.14 12.16 -6.12
N CYS A 54 4.29 12.29 -7.14
CA CYS A 54 3.49 11.15 -7.65
C CYS A 54 4.39 9.96 -7.99
N ARG A 55 5.55 10.19 -8.62
CA ARG A 55 6.50 9.13 -8.97
C ARG A 55 6.97 8.34 -7.74
N GLU A 56 7.28 9.03 -6.65
CA GLU A 56 7.72 8.39 -5.41
C GLU A 56 6.58 7.59 -4.77
N ILE A 57 5.36 8.14 -4.77
CA ILE A 57 4.17 7.47 -4.27
C ILE A 57 3.86 6.20 -5.05
N LEU A 58 3.86 6.28 -6.38
CA LEU A 58 3.60 5.15 -7.26
C LEU A 58 4.65 4.04 -7.03
N SER A 59 5.91 4.40 -6.78
CA SER A 59 6.95 3.42 -6.45
C SER A 59 6.74 2.70 -5.11
N MET A 60 5.93 3.26 -4.21
CA MET A 60 5.59 2.65 -2.91
C MET A 60 4.39 1.70 -2.99
N ILE A 61 3.66 1.64 -4.11
CA ILE A 61 2.46 0.78 -4.25
C ILE A 61 2.77 -0.71 -3.98
N PRO A 62 3.84 -1.32 -4.54
CA PRO A 62 4.13 -2.72 -4.27
C PRO A 62 4.38 -2.99 -2.78
N ASP A 63 5.10 -2.09 -2.11
CA ASP A 63 5.35 -2.20 -0.67
C ASP A 63 4.08 -1.96 0.15
N TYR A 64 3.21 -1.06 -0.29
CA TYR A 64 1.89 -0.84 0.32
C TYR A 64 1.05 -2.13 0.27
N LEU A 65 0.90 -2.72 -0.91
CA LEU A 65 0.11 -3.93 -1.13
C LEU A 65 0.63 -5.12 -0.29
N ASN A 66 1.94 -5.20 -0.12
CA ASN A 66 2.59 -6.23 0.70
C ASN A 66 2.69 -5.87 2.20
N ASN A 67 2.17 -4.73 2.64
CA ASN A 67 2.25 -4.23 4.02
C ASN A 67 3.68 -4.01 4.54
N ASN A 68 4.61 -3.64 3.66
CA ASN A 68 6.04 -3.44 3.97
C ASN A 68 6.44 -1.97 4.14
N LEU A 69 5.50 -1.02 4.08
CA LEU A 69 5.79 0.38 4.36
C LEU A 69 6.02 0.63 5.85
N SER A 70 7.08 1.36 6.19
CA SER A 70 7.28 1.88 7.54
C SER A 70 6.19 2.90 7.90
N ASP A 71 5.92 3.11 9.20
CA ASP A 71 4.88 4.05 9.66
C ASP A 71 5.05 5.47 9.06
N ARG A 72 6.29 5.94 8.89
CA ARG A 72 6.59 7.25 8.26
C ARG A 72 6.32 7.27 6.76
N GLN A 73 6.63 6.18 6.05
CA GLN A 73 6.36 6.09 4.61
C GLN A 73 4.86 5.95 4.37
N LEU A 74 4.19 5.12 5.15
CA LEU A 74 2.74 4.92 5.09
C LEU A 74 1.99 6.22 5.35
N GLU A 75 2.41 7.02 6.33
CA GLU A 75 1.80 8.33 6.59
C GLU A 75 1.85 9.24 5.37
N LYS A 76 3.04 9.40 4.78
CA LYS A 76 3.23 10.23 3.59
C LYS A 76 2.46 9.67 2.39
N PHE A 77 2.43 8.36 2.24
CA PHE A 77 1.72 7.67 1.18
C PHE A 77 0.21 7.98 1.23
N LEU A 78 -0.39 7.82 2.42
CA LEU A 78 -1.81 8.08 2.64
C LEU A 78 -2.14 9.57 2.49
N GLU A 79 -1.26 10.47 2.93
CA GLU A 79 -1.44 11.92 2.78
C GLU A 79 -1.51 12.33 1.30
N HIS A 80 -0.64 11.80 0.44
CA HIS A 80 -0.67 12.14 -0.97
C HIS A 80 -1.88 11.52 -1.70
N ILE A 81 -2.18 10.24 -1.46
CA ILE A 81 -3.27 9.54 -2.14
C ILE A 81 -4.65 10.12 -1.78
N GLN A 82 -4.80 10.69 -0.59
CA GLN A 82 -6.03 11.39 -0.21
C GLN A 82 -6.29 12.66 -1.04
N HIS A 83 -5.24 13.28 -1.58
CA HIS A 83 -5.32 14.58 -2.26
C HIS A 83 -4.99 14.50 -3.77
N CYS A 84 -4.50 13.37 -4.27
CA CYS A 84 -4.17 13.16 -5.68
C CYS A 84 -5.03 12.05 -6.29
N SER A 85 -6.01 12.43 -7.12
CA SER A 85 -6.90 11.48 -7.79
C SER A 85 -6.16 10.49 -8.69
N SER A 86 -5.18 10.96 -9.47
CA SER A 86 -4.40 10.10 -10.36
C SER A 86 -3.65 8.99 -9.60
N CYS A 87 -3.01 9.32 -8.46
CA CYS A 87 -2.35 8.29 -7.66
C CYS A 87 -3.35 7.36 -6.96
N TYR A 88 -4.52 7.87 -6.59
CA TYR A 88 -5.60 7.06 -6.02
C TYR A 88 -6.14 6.05 -7.05
N GLU A 89 -6.39 6.47 -8.29
CA GLU A 89 -6.86 5.60 -9.37
C GLU A 89 -5.83 4.49 -9.69
N GLU A 90 -4.55 4.84 -9.78
CA GLU A 90 -3.47 3.87 -9.98
C GLU A 90 -3.39 2.86 -8.82
N LEU A 91 -3.50 3.32 -7.57
CA LEU A 91 -3.57 2.43 -6.42
C LEU A 91 -4.82 1.53 -6.49
N GLU A 92 -5.96 2.07 -6.89
CA GLU A 92 -7.21 1.32 -7.02
C GLU A 92 -7.06 0.18 -8.02
N THR A 93 -6.57 0.46 -9.23
CA THR A 93 -6.33 -0.57 -10.24
C THR A 93 -5.32 -1.62 -9.75
N ASN A 94 -4.20 -1.21 -9.16
CA ASN A 94 -3.17 -2.14 -8.66
C ASN A 94 -3.69 -3.00 -7.50
N PHE A 95 -4.47 -2.43 -6.58
CA PHE A 95 -5.10 -3.16 -5.49
C PHE A 95 -6.11 -4.18 -6.01
N MET A 96 -6.91 -3.82 -7.03
CA MET A 96 -7.84 -4.75 -7.64
C MET A 96 -7.12 -5.95 -8.28
N VAL A 97 -6.03 -5.70 -9.01
CA VAL A 97 -5.23 -6.77 -9.62
C VAL A 97 -4.62 -7.68 -8.56
N ASP A 98 -3.94 -7.12 -7.55
CA ASP A 98 -3.32 -7.90 -6.47
C ASP A 98 -4.34 -8.79 -5.75
N ARG A 99 -5.51 -8.24 -5.40
CA ARG A 99 -6.55 -8.98 -4.69
C ARG A 99 -7.20 -10.05 -5.57
N THR A 100 -7.39 -9.78 -6.86
CA THR A 100 -7.94 -10.76 -7.80
C THR A 100 -6.99 -11.93 -7.98
N VAL A 101 -5.69 -11.67 -8.18
CA VAL A 101 -4.67 -12.72 -8.26
C VAL A 101 -4.67 -13.59 -7.01
N ARG A 102 -4.64 -12.97 -5.82
CA ARG A 102 -4.69 -13.69 -4.53
C ARG A 102 -6.00 -14.43 -4.27
N TYR A 103 -7.09 -14.01 -4.91
CA TYR A 103 -8.39 -14.69 -4.81
C TYR A 103 -8.42 -15.94 -5.70
N LEU A 104 -7.90 -15.83 -6.92
CA LEU A 104 -7.81 -16.96 -7.86
C LEU A 104 -6.85 -18.05 -7.37
N ASP A 105 -5.79 -17.67 -6.65
CA ASP A 105 -4.84 -18.62 -6.07
C ASP A 105 -5.40 -19.40 -4.86
N LYS A 106 -6.57 -19.01 -4.30
CA LYS A 106 -7.16 -19.69 -3.15
C LYS A 106 -8.10 -20.82 -3.60
N PRO A 107 -7.76 -22.09 -3.37
CA PRO A 107 -8.66 -23.19 -3.71
C PRO A 107 -9.92 -23.14 -2.84
N GLY A 108 -11.10 -23.05 -3.46
CA GLY A 108 -12.40 -23.24 -2.79
C GLY A 108 -13.20 -21.98 -2.42
N SER A 109 -12.73 -20.77 -2.74
CA SER A 109 -13.51 -19.53 -2.54
C SER A 109 -14.45 -19.25 -3.71
N GLY A 110 -15.44 -20.12 -3.94
CA GLY A 110 -16.40 -19.99 -5.04
C GLY A 110 -17.50 -18.96 -4.80
N ASP A 111 -17.92 -18.76 -3.54
CA ASP A 111 -19.16 -18.04 -3.25
C ASP A 111 -18.99 -17.02 -2.13
N THR A 112 -18.56 -15.81 -2.46
CA THR A 112 -18.89 -14.61 -1.67
C THR A 112 -18.77 -13.39 -2.58
N SER A 113 -19.76 -12.50 -2.60
CA SER A 113 -19.74 -11.26 -3.38
C SER A 113 -18.44 -10.46 -3.15
N PHE A 114 -17.51 -10.56 -4.08
CA PHE A 114 -16.18 -9.95 -3.99
C PHE A 114 -16.25 -8.48 -4.44
N ASN A 115 -16.59 -7.60 -3.50
CA ASN A 115 -16.67 -6.16 -3.76
C ASN A 115 -15.33 -5.48 -3.45
N LEU A 116 -14.53 -5.23 -4.49
CA LEU A 116 -13.14 -4.79 -4.35
C LEU A 116 -13.00 -3.31 -3.97
N LYS A 117 -13.90 -2.46 -4.47
CA LYS A 117 -13.92 -1.02 -4.18
C LYS A 117 -14.08 -0.68 -2.69
N PRO A 118 -15.09 -1.21 -1.97
CA PRO A 118 -15.23 -0.91 -0.54
C PRO A 118 -14.06 -1.47 0.29
N MET A 119 -13.41 -2.56 -0.15
CA MET A 119 -12.26 -3.12 0.55
C MET A 119 -11.07 -2.16 0.57
N LEU A 120 -10.76 -1.50 -0.56
CA LEU A 120 -9.67 -0.53 -0.60
C LEU A 120 -9.93 0.66 0.33
N ARG A 121 -11.15 1.23 0.28
CA ARG A 121 -11.52 2.35 1.15
C ARG A 121 -11.37 1.99 2.61
N GLN A 122 -11.89 0.82 2.99
CA GLN A 122 -11.78 0.32 4.36
C GLN A 122 -10.33 0.08 4.77
N ASP A 123 -9.48 -0.43 3.88
CA ASP A 123 -8.06 -0.65 4.14
C ASP A 123 -7.34 0.68 4.38
N LEU A 124 -7.56 1.68 3.52
CA LEU A 124 -7.01 3.03 3.67
C LEU A 124 -7.45 3.68 4.99
N GLU A 125 -8.74 3.62 5.33
CA GLU A 125 -9.28 4.15 6.59
C GLU A 125 -8.65 3.47 7.81
N ARG A 126 -8.54 2.13 7.79
CA ARG A 126 -7.91 1.37 8.88
C ARG A 126 -6.45 1.77 9.05
N LYS A 127 -5.69 1.86 7.96
CA LYS A 127 -4.26 2.25 7.99
C LYS A 127 -4.09 3.68 8.53
N GLN A 128 -4.92 4.62 8.10
CA GLN A 128 -4.92 5.99 8.63
C GLN A 128 -5.23 6.00 10.14
N LYS A 129 -6.24 5.24 10.59
CA LYS A 129 -6.61 5.16 12.00
C LYS A 129 -5.46 4.58 12.85
N GLN A 130 -4.83 3.51 12.38
CA GLN A 130 -3.71 2.88 13.06
C GLN A 130 -2.54 3.85 13.26
N LEU A 131 -2.21 4.67 12.26
CA LEU A 131 -1.17 5.70 12.41
C LEU A 131 -1.53 6.76 13.45
N LYS A 132 -2.78 7.22 13.46
CA LYS A 132 -3.28 8.19 14.46
C LYS A 132 -3.20 7.60 15.87
N GLU A 133 -3.67 6.38 16.07
CA GLU A 133 -3.65 5.68 17.36
C GLU A 133 -2.21 5.46 17.87
N LYS A 134 -1.28 5.06 17.00
CA LYS A 134 0.14 4.90 17.35
C LYS A 134 0.79 6.22 17.78
N ARG A 135 0.51 7.33 17.07
CA ARG A 135 1.06 8.65 17.40
C ARG A 135 0.50 9.17 18.73
N ILE A 136 -0.79 8.99 18.97
CA ILE A 136 -1.46 9.48 20.18
C ILE A 136 -1.06 8.63 21.39
N SER A 137 -1.05 7.30 21.25
CA SER A 137 -0.72 6.38 22.36
C SER A 137 0.67 6.63 22.95
N GLY A 138 1.67 6.91 22.10
CA GLY A 138 3.03 7.25 22.58
C GLY A 138 3.06 8.51 23.45
N ARG A 139 2.39 9.58 23.01
CA ARG A 139 2.31 10.84 23.78
C ARG A 139 1.51 10.67 25.06
N VAL A 140 0.36 10.01 25.00
CA VAL A 140 -0.50 9.75 26.17
C VAL A 140 0.25 8.90 27.20
N ARG A 141 0.96 7.86 26.76
CA ARG A 141 1.78 7.02 27.66
C ARG A 141 2.85 7.84 28.38
N LEU A 142 3.54 8.73 27.67
CA LEU A 142 4.55 9.61 28.26
C LEU A 142 3.94 10.59 29.28
N LEU A 143 2.78 11.17 28.98
CA LEU A 143 2.05 12.04 29.91
C LEU A 143 1.61 11.29 31.17
N ILE A 144 1.08 10.06 31.02
CA ILE A 144 0.70 9.22 32.16
C ILE A 144 1.92 8.96 33.06
N ILE A 145 3.06 8.59 32.47
CA ILE A 145 4.30 8.36 33.23
C ILE A 145 4.71 9.63 33.99
N LEU A 146 4.70 10.79 33.34
CA LEU A 146 5.06 12.06 33.99
C LEU A 146 4.13 12.38 35.16
N VAL A 147 2.81 12.27 34.97
CA VAL A 147 1.81 12.51 36.02
C VAL A 147 2.01 11.54 37.19
N THR A 148 2.25 10.26 36.91
CA THR A 148 2.50 9.27 37.97
C THR A 148 3.77 9.59 38.78
N LEU A 149 4.85 10.06 38.14
CA LEU A 149 6.08 10.45 38.84
C LEU A 149 5.86 11.68 39.74
N ILE A 150 5.08 12.66 39.26
CA ILE A 150 4.73 13.84 40.05
C ILE A 150 3.90 13.44 41.27
N LEU A 151 2.89 12.58 41.10
CA LEU A 151 2.08 12.08 42.22
C LEU A 151 2.93 11.34 43.25
N ILE A 152 3.85 10.48 42.81
CA ILE A 152 4.77 9.78 43.72
C ILE A 152 5.67 10.78 44.47
N ALA A 153 6.21 11.79 43.79
CA ALA A 153 7.04 12.81 44.42
C ALA A 153 6.26 13.60 45.48
N LEU A 154 5.01 13.99 45.20
CA LEU A 154 4.14 14.67 46.15
C LEU A 154 3.85 13.79 47.38
N LEU A 155 3.58 12.50 47.19
CA LEU A 155 3.37 11.55 48.29
C LEU A 155 4.63 11.42 49.16
N VAL A 156 5.82 11.34 48.56
CA VAL A 156 7.09 11.28 49.30
C VAL A 156 7.34 12.57 50.09
N LEU A 157 7.04 13.74 49.52
CA LEU A 157 7.20 15.03 50.20
C LEU A 157 6.25 15.21 51.39
N ASP A 158 5.02 14.69 51.29
CA ASP A 158 4.04 14.67 52.39
C ASP A 158 4.49 13.70 53.50
N VAL A 159 4.93 12.48 53.16
CA VAL A 159 5.43 11.48 54.13
C VAL A 159 6.72 11.92 54.82
N THR A 160 7.63 12.56 54.09
CA THR A 160 8.90 13.07 54.65
C THR A 160 8.71 14.33 55.51
N GLY A 161 7.48 14.86 55.60
CA GLY A 161 7.14 15.99 56.47
C GLY A 161 7.75 17.32 56.02
N VAL A 162 8.30 17.39 54.82
CA VAL A 162 8.91 18.60 54.22
C VAL A 162 7.82 19.58 53.77
N PHE A 163 6.64 19.07 53.39
CA PHE A 163 5.45 19.85 53.04
C PHE A 163 4.22 19.35 53.83
N LYS A 164 3.76 20.13 54.83
CA LYS A 164 2.48 19.86 55.54
C LYS A 164 1.27 20.31 54.71
N ILE A 165 1.02 19.73 53.54
CA ILE A 165 -0.16 20.08 52.71
C ILE A 165 -1.45 19.40 53.25
N THR A 166 -1.32 18.29 53.98
CA THR A 166 -2.44 17.65 54.70
C THR A 166 -3.15 18.56 55.71
N VAL A 167 -2.54 19.68 56.13
CA VAL A 167 -3.14 20.63 57.08
C VAL A 167 -3.91 21.77 56.37
N VAL A 168 -3.74 21.96 55.05
CA VAL A 168 -4.37 23.09 54.32
C VAL A 168 -5.71 22.71 53.70
N LEU A 169 -5.95 21.42 53.39
CA LEU A 169 -7.24 20.94 52.87
C LEU A 169 -8.43 20.97 53.85
N PRO A 170 -8.28 20.72 55.17
CA PRO A 170 -9.43 20.82 56.10
C PRO A 170 -9.84 22.27 56.42
N SER A 171 -9.17 23.27 55.84
CA SER A 171 -9.51 24.70 56.05
C SER A 171 -10.43 25.27 54.97
N LEU A 172 -10.83 24.47 53.97
CA LEU A 172 -11.63 24.90 52.82
C LEU A 172 -12.92 24.08 52.60
N ILE A 173 -13.24 23.18 53.54
CA ILE A 173 -14.55 22.52 53.72
C ILE A 173 -15.10 23.00 55.06
#